data_AF-A0A7V0JER0-F1
#
_entry.id   AF-A0A7V0JER0-F1
#
_cell.length_a   1.000
_cell.length_b   1.000
_cell.length_c   1.000
_cell.angle_alpha   90.00
_cell.angle_beta   90.00
_cell.angle_gamma   90.00
#
_symmetry.space_group_name_H-M   'P 1'
#
loop_
_entity.id
_entity.type
_entity.pdbx_description
1 polymer ?
#
loop_
_entity_poly.entity_id
_entity_poly.type
_entity_poly.pdbx_seq_one_letter_code
_entity_poly.pdbx_strand_id
1 'polypeptide(L)'
;FISPFRKDRDIVRNMVKDGDFIEIYCDCSIEICEKRDVKGAYARARKGEIPEFTGISSPYEEPETPELIIDTGNTSLEESVRRVIEYLKDKIY
;
A
#
# COMPACT_ATOMS: atom_id res chain seq x y z
N PHE A 1 1.41 10.39 0.63
CA PHE A 1 -0.06 10.19 0.67
C PHE A 1 -0.30 8.69 0.66
N ILE A 2 -1.29 8.19 1.39
CA ILE A 2 -1.67 6.76 1.46
C ILE A 2 -3.10 6.66 0.93
N SER A 3 -3.48 5.53 0.34
CA SER A 3 -4.85 5.23 -0.12
C SER A 3 -5.54 4.23 0.83
N PRO A 4 -6.00 4.66 2.03
CA PRO A 4 -6.48 3.75 3.06
C PRO A 4 -7.85 3.15 2.77
N PHE A 5 -8.73 3.85 2.04
CA PHE A 5 -10.12 3.44 1.83
C PHE A 5 -10.29 2.73 0.49
N ARG A 6 -10.96 1.57 0.49
CA ARG A 6 -11.27 0.82 -0.73
C ARG A 6 -12.06 1.67 -1.72
N LYS A 7 -13.07 2.38 -1.21
CA LYS A 7 -13.93 3.27 -2.01
C LYS A 7 -13.13 4.26 -2.86
N ASP A 8 -12.08 4.85 -2.32
CA ASP A 8 -11.27 5.84 -3.06
C ASP A 8 -10.43 5.15 -4.14
N ARG A 9 -9.91 3.95 -3.85
CA ARG A 9 -9.19 3.14 -4.84
C ARG A 9 -10.11 2.66 -5.96
N ASP A 10 -11.35 2.28 -5.63
CA ASP A 10 -12.38 1.92 -6.60
C ASP A 10 -12.78 3.09 -7.49
N ILE A 11 -12.90 4.30 -6.95
CA ILE A 11 -13.16 5.51 -7.75
C ILE A 11 -12.06 5.69 -8.80
N VAL A 12 -10.79 5.63 -8.39
CA VAL A 12 -9.65 5.79 -9.30
C VAL A 12 -9.59 4.66 -10.33
N ARG A 13 -9.82 3.42 -9.92
CA ARG A 13 -9.91 2.25 -10.81
C ARG A 13 -10.96 2.46 -11.91
N ASN A 14 -12.13 2.98 -11.55
CA ASN A 14 -13.24 3.22 -12.48
C ASN A 14 -13.06 4.48 -13.37
N MET A 15 -12.02 5.30 -13.15
CA MET A 15 -11.74 6.48 -13.99
C MET A 15 -11.01 6.13 -15.28
N VAL A 16 -10.44 4.93 -15.38
CA VAL A 16 -9.71 4.46 -16.55
C VAL A 16 -10.37 3.21 -17.13
N LYS A 17 -9.90 2.76 -18.29
CA LYS A 17 -10.45 1.54 -18.90
C LYS A 17 -10.00 0.31 -18.12
N ASP A 18 -10.79 -0.75 -18.22
CA ASP A 18 -10.43 -2.04 -17.66
C ASP A 18 -9.04 -2.48 -18.16
N GLY A 19 -8.15 -2.80 -17.22
CA GLY A 19 -6.77 -3.20 -17.51
C GLY A 19 -5.75 -2.06 -17.52
N ASP A 20 -6.18 -0.79 -17.55
CA ASP A 20 -5.27 0.37 -17.49
C ASP A 20 -4.93 0.78 -16.04
N PHE A 21 -5.65 0.25 -15.05
CA PHE A 21 -5.35 0.39 -13.62
C PHE A 21 -4.84 -0.92 -13.04
N ILE A 22 -3.76 -0.83 -12.26
CA ILE A 22 -3.16 -1.95 -11.54
C ILE A 22 -3.01 -1.54 -10.07
N GLU A 23 -3.77 -2.19 -9.20
CA GLU A 23 -3.66 -2.02 -7.75
C GLU A 23 -2.59 -2.95 -7.19
N ILE A 24 -1.54 -2.36 -6.63
CA ILE A 24 -0.46 -3.08 -5.96
C ILE A 24 -0.60 -2.89 -4.45
N TYR A 25 -0.93 -3.96 -3.74
CA TYR A 25 -0.98 -3.95 -2.28
C TYR A 25 0.42 -4.20 -1.71
N CYS A 26 1.01 -3.15 -1.14
CA CYS A 26 2.23 -3.25 -0.35
C CYS A 26 1.87 -3.74 1.07
N ASP A 27 1.74 -5.04 1.21
CA ASP A 27 1.43 -5.69 2.47
C ASP A 27 2.63 -5.59 3.41
N CYS A 28 2.41 -4.97 4.57
CA CYS A 28 3.38 -4.86 5.64
C CYS A 28 2.63 -4.58 6.93
N SER A 29 2.92 -5.38 7.96
CA SER A 29 2.33 -5.17 9.27
C SER A 29 2.66 -3.79 9.83
N ILE A 30 1.74 -3.24 10.63
CA ILE A 30 1.93 -1.93 11.25
C ILE A 30 3.14 -1.91 12.18
N GLU A 31 3.42 -3.02 12.86
CA GLU A 31 4.57 -3.14 13.77
C GLU A 31 5.90 -3.00 13.02
N ILE A 32 5.99 -3.58 11.81
CA ILE A 32 7.18 -3.43 10.96
C ILE A 32 7.27 -1.99 10.43
N CYS A 33 6.14 -1.40 10.01
CA CYS A 33 6.09 -0.01 9.56
C CYS A 33 6.50 0.97 10.67
N GLU A 34 5.99 0.78 11.89
CA GLU A 34 6.30 1.58 13.08
C GLU A 34 7.74 1.38 13.54
N LYS A 35 8.29 0.17 13.40
CA LYS A 35 9.73 -0.06 13.67
C LYS A 35 10.63 0.69 12.68
N ARG A 36 10.21 0.78 11.41
CA ARG A 36 10.98 1.49 10.37
C ARG A 36 10.93 3.00 10.54
N ASP A 37 9.80 3.54 11.02
CA ASP A 37 9.45 4.97 11.24
C ASP A 37 10.37 6.00 10.54
N VAL A 38 10.50 5.87 9.22
CA VAL A 38 11.52 6.56 8.42
C VAL A 38 11.43 8.09 8.56
N LYS A 39 10.25 8.60 8.91
CA LYS A 39 9.94 10.03 9.00
C LYS A 39 9.58 10.49 10.42
N GLY A 40 9.67 9.62 11.43
CA GLY A 40 9.21 9.93 12.79
C GLY A 40 7.69 10.12 12.89
N ALA A 41 6.94 9.69 11.87
CA ALA A 41 5.51 9.96 11.75
C ALA A 41 4.70 9.06 12.68
N TYR A 42 5.09 7.79 12.84
CA TYR A 42 4.44 6.87 13.77
C TYR A 42 4.65 7.34 15.22
N ALA A 43 5.88 7.74 15.59
CA ALA A 43 6.17 8.26 16.92
C ALA A 43 5.32 9.51 17.26
N ARG A 44 5.14 10.43 16.31
CA ARG A 44 4.32 11.63 16.48
C ARG A 44 2.82 11.30 16.55
N ALA A 45 2.36 10.36 15.73
CA ALA A 45 0.98 9.88 15.77
C ALA A 45 0.63 9.21 17.11
N ARG A 46 1.54 8.40 17.68
CA ARG A 46 1.37 7.79 19.02
C ARG A 46 1.30 8.83 20.15
N LYS A 47 1.96 9.98 19.98
CA LYS A 47 1.88 11.12 20.89
C LYS A 47 0.61 11.98 20.72
N GLY A 48 -0.23 11.66 19.73
CA GLY A 48 -1.44 12.43 19.41
C GLY A 48 -1.17 13.73 18.64
N GLU A 49 0.05 13.93 18.14
CA GLU A 49 0.43 15.15 17.41
C GLU A 49 -0.05 15.13 15.94
N ILE A 50 -0.40 13.94 15.43
CA ILE A 50 -0.93 13.76 14.07
C ILE A 50 -2.33 13.17 14.18
N PRO A 51 -3.39 13.95 13.92
CA PRO A 51 -4.75 13.44 13.88
C PRO A 51 -4.94 12.51 12.68
N GLU A 52 -5.87 11.56 12.81
CA GLU A 52 -6.33 10.66 11.73
C GLU A 52 -5.20 9.89 11.01
N PHE A 53 -4.23 9.39 11.77
CA PHE A 53 -3.12 8.63 11.23
C PHE A 53 -3.55 7.20 10.87
N THR A 54 -3.41 6.85 9.59
CA THR A 54 -3.73 5.53 9.04
C THR A 54 -3.00 4.41 9.79
N GLY A 55 -3.75 3.41 10.25
CA GLY A 55 -3.26 2.28 11.05
C GLY A 55 -3.26 2.53 12.57
N ILE A 56 -3.32 3.78 13.03
CA ILE A 56 -3.39 4.11 14.47
C ILE A 56 -4.77 4.66 14.86
N SER A 57 -5.16 5.80 14.28
CA SER A 57 -6.42 6.50 14.61
C SER A 57 -7.41 6.55 13.44
N SER A 58 -7.00 6.08 12.27
CA SER A 58 -7.84 5.90 11.07
C SER A 58 -7.58 4.52 10.48
N PRO A 59 -8.60 3.81 9.94
CA PRO A 59 -8.42 2.46 9.43
C PRO A 59 -7.58 2.44 8.15
N TYR A 60 -6.95 1.29 7.89
CA TYR A 60 -6.49 0.91 6.57
C TYR A 60 -7.34 -0.26 6.11
N GLU A 61 -8.13 -0.05 5.07
CA GLU A 61 -8.95 -1.11 4.48
C GLU A 61 -8.12 -1.84 3.44
N GLU A 62 -7.70 -3.07 3.77
CA GLU A 62 -6.98 -3.93 2.83
C GLU A 62 -7.79 -4.14 1.54
N PRO A 63 -7.15 -4.12 0.37
CA PRO A 63 -7.83 -4.38 -0.89
C PRO A 63 -8.29 -5.84 -0.98
N GLU A 64 -9.53 -6.06 -1.43
CA GLU A 64 -10.07 -7.42 -1.57
C GLU A 64 -9.56 -8.12 -2.84
N THR A 65 -9.39 -7.37 -3.92
CA THR A 65 -8.98 -7.91 -5.24
C THR A 65 -7.87 -7.07 -5.88
N PRO A 66 -6.71 -6.91 -5.22
CA PRO A 66 -5.57 -6.25 -5.84
C PRO A 66 -5.00 -7.11 -6.98
N GLU A 67 -4.48 -6.47 -8.01
CA GLU A 67 -3.79 -7.15 -9.11
C GLU A 67 -2.49 -7.83 -8.67
N LEU A 68 -1.79 -7.24 -7.69
CA LEU A 68 -0.53 -7.75 -7.16
C LEU A 68 -0.42 -7.46 -5.65
N ILE A 69 -0.07 -8.48 -4.87
CA ILE A 69 0.27 -8.34 -3.45
C ILE A 69 1.77 -8.55 -3.26
N ILE A 70 2.42 -7.61 -2.59
CA ILE A 70 3.85 -7.65 -2.26
C ILE A 70 4.01 -7.60 -0.75
N ASP A 71 4.58 -8.65 -0.16
CA ASP A 71 4.98 -8.69 1.25
C ASP A 71 6.26 -7.85 1.44
N THR A 72 6.07 -6.54 1.53
CA THR A 72 7.15 -5.57 1.78
C THR A 72 7.64 -5.60 3.23
N GLY A 73 6.99 -6.37 4.10
CA GLY A 73 7.46 -6.67 5.45
C GLY A 73 8.69 -7.59 5.42
N ASN A 74 8.66 -8.61 4.56
CA ASN A 74 9.65 -9.69 4.54
C ASN A 74 10.50 -9.76 3.26
N THR A 75 10.18 -9.01 2.21
CA THR A 75 10.98 -8.98 0.97
C THR A 75 11.89 -7.75 0.90
N SER A 76 12.99 -7.88 0.15
CA SER A 76 13.86 -6.73 -0.14
C SER A 76 13.21 -5.80 -1.16
N LEU A 77 13.76 -4.59 -1.29
CA LEU A 77 13.32 -3.63 -2.29
C LEU A 77 13.54 -4.18 -3.71
N GLU A 78 14.71 -4.77 -3.97
CA GLU A 78 15.05 -5.35 -5.27
C GLU A 78 14.06 -6.45 -5.66
N GLU A 79 13.73 -7.32 -4.70
CA GLU A 79 12.77 -8.39 -4.90
C GLU A 79 11.35 -7.87 -5.14
N SER A 80 10.92 -6.87 -4.36
CA SER A 80 9.62 -6.21 -4.54
C SER A 80 9.51 -5.60 -5.95
N VAL A 81 10.55 -4.88 -6.39
CA VAL A 81 10.60 -4.25 -7.71
C VAL A 81 10.61 -5.31 -8.82
N ARG A 82 11.37 -6.40 -8.64
CA ARG A 82 11.40 -7.52 -9.59
C ARG A 82 10.01 -8.08 -9.81
N ARG A 83 9.24 -8.32 -8.74
CA ARG A 83 7.86 -8.83 -8.82
C ARG A 83 6.92 -7.88 -9.58
N VAL A 84 7.04 -6.57 -9.37
CA VAL A 84 6.25 -5.58 -10.13
C VAL A 84 6.60 -5.64 -11.62
N ILE A 85 7.90 -5.68 -11.96
CA ILE A 85 8.35 -5.72 -13.35
C ILE A 85 7.89 -7.01 -14.04
N GLU A 86 7.97 -8.15 -13.37
CA GLU A 86 7.49 -9.44 -13.89
C GLU A 86 5.99 -9.42 -14.15
N TYR A 87 5.20 -8.92 -13.20
CA TYR A 87 3.76 -8.74 -13.39
C TYR A 87 3.42 -7.89 -14.62
N LEU A 88 4.14 -6.78 -14.82
CA LEU A 88 3.93 -5.90 -15.97
C LEU A 88 4.31 -6.56 -17.29
N LYS A 89 5.37 -7.38 -17.32
CA LYS A 89 5.77 -8.12 -18.52
C LYS A 89 4.71 -9.14 -18.92
N ASP A 90 4.18 -9.89 -17.96
CA ASP A 90 3.15 -10.91 -18.20
C ASP A 90 1.80 -10.31 -18.68
N LYS A 91 1.57 -9.01 -18.46
CA LYS A 91 0.39 -8.29 -18.96
C LYS A 91 0.55 -7.73 -20.38
N ILE A 92 1.79 -7.50 -20.82
CA ILE A 92 2.10 -6.91 -22.14
C ILE A 92 2.21 -7.97 -23.23
N TYR A 93 2.47 -9.23 -22.86
CA TYR A 93 2.58 -10.40 -23.74
C TYR A 93 1.41 -11.36 -23.55
#